data_AF-A0A5E7UT41-F1
#
_entry.id   AF-A0A5E7UT41-F1
#
_cell.length_a   1.000
_cell.length_b   1.000
_cell.length_c   1.000
_cell.angle_alpha   90.00
_cell.angle_beta   90.00
_cell.angle_gamma   90.00
#
_symmetry.space_group_name_H-M   'P 1'
#
loop_
_entity.id
_entity.type
_entity.pdbx_description
1 polymer ?
#
loop_
_entity_poly.entity_id
_entity_poly.type
_entity_poly.pdbx_seq_one_letter_code
_entity_poly.pdbx_strand_id
1 'polypeptide(L)'
;MRTVRQFVDDPSAKYGFRSVPATYEDAEKITGFRLDRRVNYSITQEGEVEQESWCTLDCSGCSCGCEGGCSCGPSTGCSECGYTGKRRHHFGFPPSPPDRKKL
;
A
#
# COMPACT_ATOMS: atom_id res chain seq x y z
N MET A 1 -15.07 5.09 -4.21
CA MET A 1 -14.25 5.48 -5.37
C MET A 1 -12.80 5.34 -4.96
N ARG A 2 -11.96 4.67 -5.76
CA ARG A 2 -10.53 4.52 -5.46
C ARG A 2 -9.81 5.82 -5.75
N THR A 3 -8.72 6.07 -5.04
CA THR A 3 -8.07 7.38 -5.00
C THR A 3 -6.68 7.32 -5.59
N VAL A 4 -6.29 8.42 -6.22
CA VAL A 4 -4.89 8.71 -6.51
C VAL A 4 -4.44 9.81 -5.58
N ARG A 5 -3.25 9.67 -5.01
CA ARG A 5 -2.61 10.67 -4.15
C ARG A 5 -1.25 11.03 -4.71
N GLN A 6 -0.77 12.24 -4.44
CA GLN A 6 0.58 12.66 -4.76
C GLN A 6 1.28 13.11 -3.48
N PHE A 7 2.54 12.72 -3.31
CA PHE A 7 3.40 13.25 -2.28
C PHE A 7 4.14 14.46 -2.82
N VAL A 8 4.02 15.58 -2.11
CA VAL A 8 4.67 16.85 -2.46
C VAL A 8 5.53 17.30 -1.30
N ASP A 9 6.72 17.84 -1.62
CA ASP A 9 7.59 18.45 -0.64
C ASP A 9 6.85 19.58 0.09
N ASP A 10 6.95 19.53 1.42
CA ASP A 10 6.40 20.55 2.30
C ASP A 10 7.29 20.64 3.53
N PRO A 11 8.26 21.58 3.53
CA PRO A 11 9.16 21.79 4.67
C PRO A 11 8.45 22.14 5.98
N SER A 12 7.19 22.59 5.92
CA SER A 12 6.38 22.90 7.10
C SER A 12 5.66 21.67 7.66
N ALA A 13 5.55 20.59 6.89
CA ALA A 13 4.96 19.34 7.34
C ALA A 13 5.92 18.56 8.24
N LYS A 14 5.36 17.81 9.20
CA LYS A 14 6.10 17.02 10.18
C LYS A 14 7.18 16.10 9.57
N TYR A 15 6.93 15.58 8.37
CA TYR A 15 7.81 14.63 7.68
C TYR A 15 8.51 15.24 6.46
N GLY A 16 8.45 16.56 6.29
CA GLY A 16 9.02 17.25 5.11
C GLY A 16 8.21 17.09 3.82
N PHE A 17 7.08 16.39 3.87
CA PHE A 17 6.16 16.22 2.74
C PHE A 17 4.72 16.08 3.23
N ARG A 18 3.77 16.28 2.31
CA ARG A 18 2.35 16.02 2.53
C ARG A 18 1.74 15.24 1.37
N SER A 19 0.65 14.54 1.66
CA SER A 19 -0.17 13.88 0.65
C SER A 19 -1.28 14.82 0.19
N VAL A 20 -1.44 14.96 -1.13
CA VAL A 20 -2.50 15.75 -1.76
C VAL A 20 -3.33 14.86 -2.71
N PRO A 21 -4.61 15.19 -2.93
CA PRO A 21 -5.40 14.52 -3.96
C PRO A 21 -4.75 14.69 -5.34
N ALA A 22 -4.70 13.61 -6.11
CA ALA A 22 -4.31 13.60 -7.51
C ALA A 22 -5.37 12.83 -8.34
N THR A 23 -5.22 12.87 -9.66
CA THR A 23 -6.15 12.18 -10.56
C THR A 23 -5.50 10.96 -11.21
N TYR A 24 -6.33 10.06 -11.72
CA TYR A 24 -5.83 8.97 -12.56
C TYR A 24 -5.22 9.51 -13.84
N GLU A 25 -5.75 10.59 -14.40
CA GLU A 25 -5.27 11.21 -15.62
C GLU A 25 -3.84 11.74 -15.43
N ASP A 26 -3.49 12.24 -14.23
CA ASP A 26 -2.12 12.64 -13.90
C ASP A 26 -1.18 11.43 -13.78
N ALA A 27 -1.61 10.36 -13.11
CA ALA A 27 -0.83 9.13 -12.99
C ALA A 27 -0.67 8.38 -14.34
N GLU A 28 -1.67 8.42 -15.20
CA GLU A 28 -1.65 7.82 -16.55
C GLU A 28 -0.72 8.59 -17.50
N LYS A 29 -0.56 9.91 -17.33
CA LYS A 29 0.46 10.68 -18.07
C LYS A 29 1.88 10.22 -17.71
N ILE A 30 2.13 9.89 -16.44
CA ILE A 30 3.44 9.44 -15.97
C ILE A 30 3.72 8.01 -16.45
N THR A 31 2.75 7.11 -16.29
CA THR A 31 2.91 5.68 -16.61
C THR A 31 2.82 5.38 -18.10
N GLY A 32 2.13 6.22 -18.88
CA GLY A 32 1.96 6.04 -20.33
C GLY A 32 0.94 4.96 -20.72
N PHE A 33 0.14 4.46 -19.77
CA PHE A 33 -0.94 3.51 -20.03
C PHE A 33 -2.13 3.73 -19.10
N ARG A 34 -3.30 3.16 -19.43
CA ARG A 34 -4.49 3.24 -18.57
C ARG A 34 -4.32 2.38 -17.32
N LEU A 35 -4.58 2.98 -16.16
CA LEU A 35 -4.50 2.32 -14.86
C LEU A 35 -5.85 1.67 -14.49
N ASP A 36 -5.78 0.64 -13.63
CA ASP A 36 -6.97 -0.06 -13.16
C ASP A 36 -7.76 0.83 -12.18
N ARG A 37 -8.96 1.24 -12.57
CA ARG A 37 -9.82 2.13 -11.76
C ARG A 37 -10.37 1.48 -10.48
N ARG A 38 -10.06 0.21 -10.22
CA ARG A 38 -10.39 -0.54 -9.00
C ARG A 38 -9.28 -0.52 -7.94
N VAL A 39 -8.15 0.09 -8.26
CA VAL A 39 -6.92 0.09 -7.47
C VAL A 39 -6.59 1.50 -6.98
N ASN A 40 -6.01 1.63 -5.78
CA ASN A 40 -5.49 2.90 -5.28
C ASN A 40 -4.05 3.10 -5.78
N TYR A 41 -3.69 4.34 -6.10
CA TYR A 41 -2.35 4.68 -6.57
C TYR A 41 -1.77 5.87 -5.80
N SER A 42 -0.45 5.93 -5.74
CA SER A 42 0.30 7.08 -5.25
C SER A 42 1.34 7.54 -6.26
N ILE A 43 1.55 8.84 -6.36
CA ILE A 43 2.65 9.46 -7.09
C ILE A 43 3.70 9.85 -6.03
N THR A 44 4.91 9.32 -6.15
CA THR A 44 6.04 9.57 -5.21
C THR A 44 6.59 10.99 -5.37
N GLN A 45 7.47 11.41 -4.46
CA GLN A 45 8.14 12.71 -4.54
C GLN A 45 9.06 12.79 -5.78
N GLU A 46 9.58 11.65 -6.22
CA GLU A 46 10.39 11.47 -7.42
C GLU A 46 9.54 11.44 -8.71
N GLY A 47 8.21 11.50 -8.58
CA GLY A 47 7.28 11.50 -9.70
C GLY A 47 7.02 10.11 -10.30
N GLU A 48 7.29 9.04 -9.56
CA GLU A 48 6.96 7.66 -9.97
C GLU A 48 5.56 7.29 -9.50
N VAL A 49 4.88 6.40 -10.23
CA VAL A 49 3.55 5.90 -9.82
C VAL A 49 3.71 4.53 -9.17
N GLU A 50 3.08 4.37 -8.02
CA GLU A 50 2.99 3.10 -7.32
C GLU A 50 1.51 2.69 -7.14
N GLN A 51 1.25 1.40 -7.32
CA GLN A 51 0.03 0.76 -6.90
C GLN A 51 0.09 0.51 -5.38
N GLU A 52 -0.89 1.01 -4.65
CA GLU A 52 -1.02 0.75 -3.23
C GLU A 52 -1.70 -0.60 -2.98
N SER A 53 -1.07 -1.44 -2.16
CA SER A 53 -1.66 -2.64 -1.61
C SER A 53 -1.38 -2.77 -0.13
N TRP A 54 -2.01 -3.75 0.50
CA TRP A 54 -1.76 -4.07 1.89
C TRP A 54 -1.92 -5.57 2.14
N CYS A 55 -1.17 -6.06 3.11
CA CYS A 55 -1.33 -7.41 3.67
C CYS A 55 -1.38 -7.32 5.19
N THR A 56 -1.89 -8.35 5.85
CA THR A 56 -1.76 -8.49 7.31
C THR A 56 -0.62 -9.46 7.56
N LEU A 57 0.46 -8.97 8.14
CA LEU A 57 1.58 -9.83 8.54
C LEU A 57 1.24 -10.55 9.85
N ASP A 58 2.00 -11.61 10.13
CA ASP A 58 1.88 -12.37 11.37
C ASP A 58 2.20 -11.52 12.61
N CYS A 59 1.80 -12.01 13.80
CA CYS A 59 2.16 -11.36 15.05
C CYS A 59 3.68 -11.29 15.20
N SER A 60 4.24 -10.07 15.17
CA SER A 60 5.63 -9.83 15.51
C SER A 60 5.82 -9.92 17.02
N GLY A 61 6.48 -10.97 17.51
CA GLY A 61 6.93 -11.06 18.90
C GLY A 61 6.03 -11.82 19.88
N CYS A 62 5.07 -12.60 19.37
CA CYS A 62 4.34 -13.55 20.20
C CYS A 62 5.17 -14.85 20.37
N SER A 63 5.46 -15.24 21.61
CA SER A 63 6.12 -16.50 22.01
C SER A 63 5.26 -17.75 21.87
N CYS A 64 4.10 -17.65 21.23
CA CYS A 64 3.06 -18.68 21.12
C CYS A 64 3.46 -19.99 20.40
N GLY A 65 4.75 -20.33 20.25
CA GLY A 65 5.23 -21.60 19.71
C GLY A 65 4.89 -21.87 18.24
N CYS A 66 4.29 -20.88 17.56
CA CYS A 66 3.96 -20.93 16.15
C CYS A 66 5.20 -20.48 15.38
N GLU A 67 6.09 -21.41 15.04
CA GLU A 67 7.20 -21.11 14.13
C GLU A 67 6.64 -20.56 12.82
N GLY A 68 7.06 -19.34 12.44
CA GLY A 68 6.53 -18.63 11.28
C GLY A 68 5.37 -17.68 11.56
N GLY A 69 5.00 -17.45 12.82
CA GLY A 69 4.06 -16.39 13.19
C GLY A 69 2.70 -16.90 13.69
N CYS A 70 2.13 -16.18 14.66
CA CYS A 70 0.92 -16.63 15.35
C CYS A 70 -0.33 -16.50 14.48
N SER A 71 -0.77 -17.62 13.88
CA SER A 71 -2.03 -17.77 13.14
C SER A 71 -3.07 -18.61 13.89
N CYS A 72 -3.02 -18.63 15.22
CA CYS A 72 -3.87 -19.45 16.11
C CYS A 72 -5.36 -19.05 16.18
N GLY A 73 -5.91 -18.44 15.13
CA GLY A 73 -7.33 -18.12 15.00
C GLY A 73 -7.63 -17.17 13.84
N PRO A 74 -8.89 -17.11 13.40
CA PRO A 74 -9.32 -16.20 12.33
C PRO A 74 -9.08 -14.76 12.79
N SER A 75 -8.17 -14.06 12.10
CA SER A 75 -7.93 -12.61 12.12
C SER A 75 -7.67 -11.88 13.44
N THR A 76 -7.88 -12.49 14.60
CA THR A 76 -7.48 -11.98 15.91
C THR A 76 -6.00 -12.29 16.11
N GLY A 77 -5.24 -11.36 16.73
CA GLY A 77 -3.85 -11.63 17.13
C GLY A 77 -3.76 -12.78 18.15
N CYS A 78 -2.69 -12.88 18.92
CA CYS A 78 -2.63 -13.86 20.01
C CYS A 78 -2.93 -13.19 21.36
N SER A 79 -3.23 -13.99 22.38
CA SER A 79 -3.50 -13.50 23.74
C SER A 79 -2.34 -12.72 24.36
N GLU A 80 -1.08 -13.07 24.03
CA GLU A 80 0.11 -12.40 24.58
C GLU A 80 0.19 -10.92 24.18
N CYS A 81 -0.28 -10.58 22.98
CA CYS A 81 -0.34 -9.20 22.49
C CYS A 81 -1.73 -8.57 22.66
N GLY A 82 -2.60 -9.17 23.49
CA GLY A 82 -3.98 -8.73 23.65
C GLY A 82 -4.78 -8.72 22.35
N TYR A 83 -4.44 -9.60 21.41
CA TYR A 83 -5.00 -9.70 20.06
C TYR A 83 -4.66 -8.54 19.12
N THR A 84 -3.74 -7.64 19.49
CA THR A 84 -3.39 -6.42 18.73
C THR A 84 -2.10 -6.54 17.90
N GLY A 85 -1.41 -7.68 17.97
CA GLY A 85 -0.10 -7.88 17.33
C GLY A 85 -0.14 -8.01 15.82
N LYS A 86 -1.32 -8.25 15.21
CA LYS A 86 -1.49 -8.27 13.75
C LYS A 86 -1.74 -6.85 13.25
N ARG A 87 -0.92 -6.37 12.32
CA ARG A 87 -1.06 -5.03 11.72
C ARG A 87 -1.14 -5.13 10.20
N ARG A 88 -1.93 -4.24 9.60
CA ARG A 88 -1.91 -4.04 8.15
C ARG A 88 -0.61 -3.35 7.77
N HIS A 89 0.12 -3.99 6.88
CA HIS A 89 1.32 -3.44 6.26
C HIS A 89 0.93 -2.97 4.88
N HIS A 90 1.10 -1.68 4.65
CA HIS A 90 0.87 -1.05 3.36
C HIS A 90 2.18 -1.03 2.59
N PHE A 91 2.12 -1.28 1.29
CA PHE A 91 3.28 -1.25 0.42
C PHE A 91 2.87 -0.77 -0.98
N GLY A 92 3.81 -0.08 -1.64
CA GLY A 92 3.71 0.33 -3.04
C GLY A 92 4.47 -0.65 -3.93
N PHE A 93 4.01 -0.81 -5.17
CA PHE A 93 4.78 -1.46 -6.22
C PHE A 93 4.50 -0.83 -7.59
N PRO A 94 5.43 -0.90 -8.55
CA PRO A 94 5.20 -0.34 -9.87
C PRO A 94 3.96 -0.93 -10.53
N PRO A 95 3.08 -0.11 -11.13
CA PRO A 95 1.92 -0.61 -11.86
C PRO A 95 2.37 -1.39 -13.08
N SER A 96 1.70 -2.51 -13.34
CA SER A 96 1.94 -3.30 -14.54
C SER A 96 1.09 -2.78 -15.71
N PRO A 97 1.65 -2.64 -16.92
CA PRO A 97 0.86 -2.35 -18.10
C PRO A 97 -0.14 -3.50 -18.34
N PRO A 98 -1.32 -3.21 -18.92
CA PRO A 98 -2.31 -4.24 -19.17
C PRO A 98 -1.76 -5.31 -20.12
N ASP A 99 -2.08 -6.57 -19.85
CA ASP A 99 -1.74 -7.68 -20.73
C ASP A 99 -2.32 -7.42 -22.13
N ARG A 100 -1.44 -7.23 -23.11
CA ARG A 100 -1.86 -7.24 -24.52
C ARG A 100 -2.28 -8.66 -24.85
N LYS A 101 -3.57 -8.90 -25.05
CA LYS A 101 -4.02 -10.12 -25.73
C LYS A 101 -3.28 -10.18 -27.08
N LYS A 102 -2.43 -11.18 -27.26
CA LYS A 102 -1.90 -11.51 -28.58
C LYS A 102 -3.11 -11.86 -29.46
N LEU A 103 -3.36 -11.04 -30.48
CA LEU A 103 -4.31 -11.33 -31.55
C LEU A 103 -3.83 -12.52 -32.37
#